data_AF-A0A525NQE5-F1
#
_entry.id   AF-A0A525NQE5-F1
#
_cell.length_a   1.000
_cell.length_b   1.000
_cell.length_c   1.000
_cell.angle_alpha   90.00
_cell.angle_beta   90.00
_cell.angle_gamma   90.00
#
_symmetry.space_group_name_H-M   'P 1'
#
loop_
_entity.id
_entity.type
_entity.pdbx_description
1 polymer ?
#
loop_
_entity_poly.entity_id
_entity_poly.type
_entity_poly.pdbx_seq_one_letter_code
_entity_poly.pdbx_strand_id
1 'polypeptide(L)'
;MTRILNAERREPVSGETRSAVVFLHGYGANGADLLGLADPLGEHLPDTLFVAPDAPEACAGAPMGFQWFPIPWIDNSSEEEAERGMVQATQDLNAFLDALMVDEDLLPEQVVLFGF
;
A
#
# COMPACT_ATOMS: atom_id res chain seq x y z
N MET A 1 17.48 -1.31 -6.31
CA MET A 1 17.23 -2.58 -5.60
C MET A 1 15.93 -2.36 -4.85
N THR A 2 14.96 -3.26 -5.00
CA THR A 2 13.62 -3.06 -4.44
C THR A 2 13.62 -3.22 -2.93
N ARG A 3 12.94 -2.31 -2.24
CA ARG A 3 12.74 -2.33 -0.78
C ARG A 3 11.55 -3.23 -0.45
N ILE A 4 11.62 -3.93 0.68
CA ILE A 4 10.50 -4.72 1.18
C ILE A 4 9.53 -3.76 1.88
N LEU A 5 8.24 -3.85 1.52
CA LEU A 5 7.17 -3.13 2.17
C LEU A 5 6.57 -4.01 3.28
N ASN A 6 6.49 -3.49 4.49
CA ASN A 6 5.72 -4.13 5.55
C ASN A 6 4.26 -3.81 5.34
N ALA A 7 3.38 -4.81 5.48
CA ALA A 7 1.96 -4.61 5.28
C ALA A 7 1.16 -5.25 6.40
N GLU A 8 0.17 -4.50 6.88
CA GLU A 8 -0.90 -5.07 7.68
C GLU A 8 -1.96 -5.67 6.75
N ARG A 9 -2.70 -6.65 7.27
CA ARG A 9 -3.70 -7.38 6.48
C ARG A 9 -4.92 -7.73 7.31
N ARG A 10 -6.06 -7.85 6.62
CA ARG A 10 -7.30 -8.40 7.15
C ARG A 10 -7.76 -9.54 6.27
N GLU A 11 -7.82 -10.73 6.85
CA GLU A 11 -8.24 -11.95 6.18
C GLU A 11 -9.69 -11.87 5.68
N PRO A 12 -10.02 -12.59 4.58
CA PRO A 12 -11.39 -12.72 4.11
C PRO A 12 -12.33 -13.26 5.20
N VAL A 13 -13.55 -12.73 5.25
CA VAL A 13 -14.60 -13.18 6.20
C VAL A 13 -15.02 -14.62 5.93
N SER A 14 -15.01 -15.05 4.67
CA SER A 14 -15.38 -16.42 4.28
C SER A 14 -14.29 -17.46 4.60
N GLY A 15 -13.06 -17.03 4.84
CA GLY A 15 -11.89 -17.89 4.99
C GLY A 15 -11.31 -18.40 3.66
N GLU A 16 -11.82 -17.93 2.52
CA GLU A 16 -11.29 -18.22 1.18
C GLU A 16 -10.92 -16.92 0.46
N THR A 17 -9.65 -16.79 0.05
CA THR A 17 -9.18 -15.64 -0.72
C THR A 17 -9.52 -15.81 -2.20
N ARG A 18 -10.37 -14.94 -2.75
CA ARG A 18 -10.72 -14.94 -4.19
C ARG A 18 -10.44 -13.61 -4.88
N SER A 19 -10.20 -12.57 -4.09
CA SER A 19 -9.79 -11.24 -4.56
C SER A 19 -9.02 -10.52 -3.46
N ALA A 20 -8.27 -9.49 -3.84
CA ALA A 20 -7.58 -8.62 -2.89
C ALA A 20 -7.87 -7.14 -3.17
N VAL A 21 -7.92 -6.35 -2.10
CA VAL A 21 -7.87 -4.89 -2.15
C VAL A 21 -6.58 -4.46 -1.47
N VAL A 22 -5.73 -3.75 -2.22
CA VAL A 22 -4.49 -3.15 -1.71
C VAL A 22 -4.71 -1.66 -1.49
N PHE A 23 -4.74 -1.28 -0.21
CA PHE A 23 -4.86 0.11 0.20
C PHE A 23 -3.50 0.83 0.12
N LEU A 24 -3.46 1.98 -0.55
CA LEU A 24 -2.28 2.83 -0.68
C LEU A 24 -2.55 4.16 0.03
N HIS A 25 -1.94 4.33 1.19
CA HIS A 25 -2.13 5.53 2.02
C HIS A 25 -1.44 6.76 1.42
N GLY A 26 -1.91 7.93 1.85
CA GLY A 26 -1.37 9.23 1.43
C GLY A 26 -0.10 9.65 2.18
N TYR A 27 0.45 10.80 1.79
CA TYR A 27 1.66 11.36 2.39
C TYR A 27 1.51 11.61 3.90
N GLY A 28 2.41 11.04 4.71
CA GLY A 28 2.44 11.19 6.17
C GLY A 28 1.48 10.28 6.94
N ALA A 29 0.72 9.42 6.24
CA ALA A 29 -0.11 8.37 6.84
C ALA A 29 0.65 7.04 6.94
N ASN A 30 -0.03 5.97 7.34
CA ASN A 30 0.48 4.60 7.35
C ASN A 30 -0.59 3.59 6.85
N GLY A 31 -0.22 2.33 6.70
CA GLY A 31 -1.12 1.27 6.24
C GLY A 31 -2.31 1.04 7.18
N ALA A 32 -2.09 1.12 8.50
CA ALA A 32 -3.13 0.89 9.50
C ALA A 32 -4.30 1.90 9.39
N ASP A 33 -4.01 3.14 8.99
CA ASP A 33 -5.03 4.19 8.81
C ASP A 33 -6.11 3.80 7.79
N LEU A 34 -5.72 3.16 6.68
CA LEU A 34 -6.67 2.70 5.65
C LEU A 34 -7.21 1.30 5.93
N LEU A 35 -6.48 0.45 6.65
CA LEU A 35 -6.94 -0.91 6.95
C LEU A 35 -8.22 -0.91 7.81
N GLY A 36 -8.51 0.17 8.54
CA GLY A 36 -9.79 0.35 9.22
C GLY A 36 -11.02 0.28 8.30
N LEU A 37 -10.87 0.50 6.98
CA LEU A 37 -11.93 0.34 5.99
C LEU A 37 -12.26 -1.13 5.68
N ALA A 38 -11.37 -2.08 6.02
CA ALA A 38 -11.58 -3.50 5.78
C ALA A 38 -12.79 -4.05 6.55
N ASP A 39 -13.07 -3.55 7.75
CA ASP A 39 -14.20 -4.01 8.58
C ASP A 39 -15.56 -3.81 7.88
N PRO A 40 -15.98 -2.58 7.52
CA PRO A 40 -17.26 -2.38 6.85
C PRO A 40 -17.29 -2.93 5.41
N LEU A 41 -16.15 -3.01 4.72
CA LEU A 41 -16.09 -3.56 3.36
C LEU A 41 -16.17 -5.09 3.34
N GLY A 42 -15.57 -5.76 4.33
CA GLY A 42 -15.52 -7.22 4.43
C GLY A 42 -16.92 -7.85 4.54
N GLU A 43 -17.89 -7.16 5.14
CA GLU A 43 -19.29 -7.61 5.18
C GLU A 43 -19.93 -7.74 3.78
N HIS A 44 -19.44 -6.95 2.82
CA HIS A 44 -19.95 -6.92 1.44
C HIS A 44 -19.05 -7.66 0.45
N LEU A 45 -17.80 -7.92 0.84
CA LEU A 45 -16.77 -8.56 0.05
C LEU A 45 -16.17 -9.74 0.85
N PRO A 46 -16.97 -10.79 1.14
CA PRO A 46 -16.60 -11.81 2.11
C PRO A 46 -15.37 -12.63 1.71
N ASP A 47 -15.10 -12.75 0.41
CA ASP A 47 -13.98 -13.51 -0.15
C ASP A 47 -12.75 -12.63 -0.44
N THR A 48 -12.72 -11.39 0.06
CA THR A 48 -11.66 -10.41 -0.24
C THR A 48 -10.66 -10.29 0.89
N LEU A 49 -9.39 -10.46 0.55
CA LEU A 49 -8.26 -10.12 1.40
C LEU A 49 -8.01 -8.60 1.32
N PHE A 50 -7.86 -7.93 2.45
CA PHE A 50 -7.47 -6.52 2.48
C PHE A 50 -6.04 -6.40 2.96
N VAL A 51 -5.22 -5.65 2.24
CA VAL A 51 -3.79 -5.46 2.54
C VAL A 51 -3.46 -3.98 2.48
N ALA A 52 -2.68 -3.49 3.43
CA ALA A 52 -2.26 -2.09 3.49
C ALA A 52 -0.74 -2.01 3.77
N PRO A 53 0.12 -1.89 2.75
CA PRO A 53 1.54 -1.63 2.95
C PRO A 53 1.80 -0.23 3.51
N ASP A 54 2.77 -0.14 4.42
CA ASP A 54 3.46 1.12 4.69
C ASP A 54 4.35 1.50 3.51
N ALA A 55 4.33 2.78 3.15
CA ALA A 55 5.25 3.32 2.17
C ALA A 55 6.72 3.19 2.64
N PRO A 56 7.70 3.12 1.72
CA PRO A 56 9.05 2.67 2.05
C PRO A 56 9.91 3.68 2.82
N GLU A 57 9.48 4.93 2.99
CA GLU A 57 10.26 5.99 3.62
C GLU A 57 9.49 6.62 4.79
N ALA A 58 10.19 6.94 5.88
CA ALA A 58 9.61 7.73 6.96
C ALA A 58 9.33 9.16 6.45
N CYS A 59 8.16 9.71 6.80
CA CYS A 59 7.78 11.06 6.42
C CYS A 59 8.43 12.09 7.35
N ALA A 60 9.15 13.06 6.79
CA ALA A 60 9.84 14.08 7.58
C ALA A 60 8.85 15.00 8.34
N GLY A 61 7.69 15.28 7.75
CA GLY A 61 6.68 16.19 8.30
C GLY A 61 5.65 15.53 9.23
N ALA A 62 5.62 14.20 9.31
CA ALA A 62 4.64 13.44 10.09
C ALA A 62 5.35 12.36 10.92
N PRO A 63 5.64 12.61 12.21
CA PRO A 63 6.21 11.60 13.09
C PRO A 63 5.31 10.36 13.12
N MET A 64 5.89 9.17 12.94
CA MET A 64 5.19 7.87 12.77
C MET A 64 4.47 7.67 11.42
N GLY A 65 4.54 8.63 10.50
CA GLY A 65 4.01 8.51 9.15
C GLY A 65 5.05 8.07 8.14
N PHE A 66 4.57 7.61 6.99
CA PHE A 66 5.38 7.19 5.86
C PHE A 66 5.06 8.01 4.60
N GLN A 67 5.96 7.97 3.64
CA GLN A 67 5.80 8.60 2.33
C GLN A 67 6.27 7.65 1.24
N TRP A 68 5.58 7.66 0.10
CA TRP A 68 6.01 6.95 -1.09
C TRP A 68 7.21 7.67 -1.72
N PHE A 69 7.12 9.00 -1.78
CA PHE A 69 8.13 9.90 -2.30
C PHE A 69 7.93 11.28 -1.64
N PRO A 70 8.98 12.11 -1.56
CA PRO A 70 8.88 13.44 -0.98
C PRO A 70 8.08 14.40 -1.88
N ILE A 71 7.50 15.45 -1.29
CA ILE A 71 6.68 16.44 -1.99
C ILE A 71 7.33 17.83 -1.85
N PRO A 72 8.02 18.34 -2.89
CA PRO A 72 8.90 19.51 -2.80
C PRO A 72 8.29 20.75 -2.15
N TRP A 73 7.03 21.05 -2.45
CA TRP A 73 6.35 22.24 -1.92
C TRP A 73 5.84 22.06 -0.48
N ILE A 74 5.82 20.83 0.05
CA ILE A 74 5.45 20.51 1.43
C ILE A 74 6.69 20.38 2.32
N ASP A 75 7.69 19.64 1.88
CA ASP A 75 8.84 19.22 2.70
C ASP A 75 10.17 19.86 2.31
N ASN A 76 10.18 20.77 1.32
CA ASN A 76 11.36 21.43 0.76
C ASN A 76 12.38 20.46 0.14
N SER A 77 12.01 19.23 -0.21
CA SER A 77 12.86 18.40 -1.07
C SER A 77 13.05 19.06 -2.44
N SER A 78 14.08 18.65 -3.17
CA SER A 78 14.22 19.00 -4.57
C SER A 78 13.26 18.20 -5.46
N GLU A 79 12.95 18.73 -6.65
CA GLU A 79 12.19 18.01 -7.69
C GLU A 79 12.92 16.72 -8.13
N GLU A 80 14.26 16.74 -8.15
CA GLU A 80 15.08 15.57 -8.50
C GLU A 80 14.93 14.45 -7.45
N GLU A 81 14.90 14.80 -6.17
CA GLU A 81 14.65 13.83 -5.10
C GLU A 81 13.24 13.24 -5.18
N ALA A 82 12.24 14.06 -5.49
CA ALA A 82 10.86 13.61 -5.67
C ALA A 82 10.70 12.66 -6.87
N GLU A 83 11.28 13.00 -8.03
CA GLU A 83 11.26 12.15 -9.22
C GLU A 83 11.94 10.79 -8.94
N ARG A 84 13.13 10.82 -8.35
CA ARG A 84 13.85 9.59 -7.99
C ARG A 84 13.06 8.75 -6.97
N GLY A 85 12.46 9.39 -5.97
CA GLY A 85 11.62 8.73 -4.97
C GLY A 85 10.42 8.04 -5.62
N MET A 86 9.72 8.73 -6.52
CA MET A 86 8.57 8.19 -7.26
C MET A 86 8.94 6.94 -8.08
N VAL A 87 10.05 7.00 -8.83
CA VAL A 87 10.54 5.86 -9.62
C VAL A 87 10.86 4.68 -8.72
N GLN A 88 11.52 4.90 -7.59
CA GLN A 88 11.87 3.82 -6.66
C GLN A 88 10.62 3.23 -5.99
N ALA A 89 9.69 4.06 -5.53
CA ALA A 89 8.43 3.65 -4.94
C ALA A 89 7.57 2.82 -5.91
N THR A 90 7.55 3.20 -7.18
CA THR A 90 6.86 2.43 -8.23
C THR A 90 7.47 1.03 -8.38
N GLN A 91 8.80 0.91 -8.35
CA GLN A 91 9.47 -0.39 -8.41
C GLN A 91 9.17 -1.25 -7.18
N ASP A 92 9.18 -0.64 -6.00
CA ASP A 92 8.90 -1.33 -4.74
C ASP A 92 7.45 -1.81 -4.68
N LEU A 93 6.49 -0.96 -5.09
CA LEU A 93 5.07 -1.30 -5.15
C LEU A 93 4.80 -2.40 -6.17
N ASN A 94 5.40 -2.34 -7.36
CA ASN A 94 5.24 -3.41 -8.36
C ASN A 94 5.76 -4.75 -7.82
N ALA A 95 6.95 -4.76 -7.19
CA ALA A 95 7.49 -5.98 -6.60
C ALA A 95 6.61 -6.52 -5.46
N PHE A 96 6.02 -5.63 -4.66
CA PHE A 96 5.07 -6.01 -3.62
C PHE A 96 3.80 -6.64 -4.20
N LEU A 97 3.22 -6.04 -5.26
CA LEU A 97 2.01 -6.56 -5.91
C LEU A 97 2.27 -7.91 -6.57
N ASP A 98 3.42 -8.08 -7.23
CA ASP A 98 3.83 -9.36 -7.83
C ASP A 98 3.94 -10.45 -6.76
N ALA A 99 4.59 -10.15 -5.62
CA ALA A 99 4.73 -11.09 -4.52
C ALA A 99 3.37 -11.44 -3.90
N LEU A 100 2.51 -10.45 -3.65
CA LEU A 100 1.17 -10.66 -3.12
C LEU A 100 0.33 -11.59 -4.02
N MET A 101 0.35 -11.34 -5.33
CA MET A 101 -0.38 -12.17 -6.29
C MET A 101 0.14 -13.61 -6.32
N VAL A 102 1.46 -13.80 -6.21
CA VAL A 102 2.06 -15.15 -6.13
C VAL A 102 1.70 -15.86 -4.83
N ASP A 103 1.78 -15.17 -3.69
CA ASP A 103 1.57 -15.75 -2.37
C ASP A 103 0.09 -16.15 -2.16
N GLU A 104 -0.83 -15.36 -2.70
CA GLU A 104 -2.29 -15.55 -2.54
C GLU A 104 -2.95 -16.26 -3.76
N ASP A 105 -2.16 -16.70 -4.74
CA ASP A 105 -2.62 -17.34 -6.00
C ASP A 105 -3.69 -16.51 -6.74
N LEU A 106 -3.46 -15.20 -6.85
CA LEU A 106 -4.37 -14.25 -7.48
C LEU A 106 -3.87 -13.80 -8.86
N LEU A 107 -4.81 -13.60 -9.78
CA LEU A 107 -4.56 -12.93 -11.05
C LEU A 107 -4.70 -11.40 -10.91
N PRO A 108 -4.07 -10.59 -11.78
CA PRO A 108 -4.19 -9.13 -11.72
C PRO A 108 -5.63 -8.61 -11.75
N GLU A 109 -6.54 -9.28 -12.45
CA GLU A 109 -7.96 -8.92 -12.52
C GLU A 109 -8.74 -9.16 -11.21
N GLN A 110 -8.15 -9.88 -10.26
CA GLN A 110 -8.68 -10.13 -8.92
C GLN A 110 -8.11 -9.15 -7.87
N VAL A 111 -7.22 -8.24 -8.27
CA VAL A 111 -6.58 -7.27 -7.37
C VAL A 111 -7.05 -5.85 -7.70
N VAL A 112 -7.54 -5.15 -6.68
CA VAL A 112 -7.92 -3.73 -6.76
C VAL A 112 -6.91 -2.89 -6.01
N LEU A 113 -6.45 -1.80 -6.63
CA LEU A 113 -5.69 -0.76 -5.95
C LEU A 113 -6.65 0.34 -5.47
N PHE A 114 -6.59 0.66 -4.18
CA PHE A 114 -7.39 1.72 -3.57
C PHE A 114 -6.44 2.76 -2.96
N GLY A 115 -6.25 3.89 -3.63
CA GLY A 115 -5.35 4.97 -3.18
C GLY A 115 -6.09 6.18 -2.60
N PHE A 116 -5.46 6.86 -1.64
CA PHE A 116 -5.91 8.14 -1.07
C PHE A 116 -4.76 9.16 -1.00
#